data_AF-A0A7K8Y782-F1
#
_entry.id   AF-A0A7K8Y782-F1
#
_cell.length_a   1.000
_cell.length_b   1.000
_cell.length_c   1.000
_cell.angle_alpha   90.00
_cell.angle_beta   90.00
_cell.angle_gamma   90.00
#
_symmetry.space_group_name_H-M   'P 1'
#
loop_
_entity.id
_entity.type
_entity.pdbx_description
1 polymer ?
#
loop_
_entity_poly.entity_id
_entity_poly.type
_entity_poly.pdbx_seq_one_letter_code
_entity_poly.pdbx_strand_id
1 'polypeptide(L)'
;QPEVGKPLRNCYSLPGLDFTYGLCLPRRDGGVAEAIGHWDTGKKSKKKKKIMPRNFLAVNPGAVDEGCTTAREFGLYYKYMDIRCKDPTAARRGWASKIPADMTFGRPARPSTPIFDIIQHRYKELWMERQRARTVVQHVEKKKLEVRENRATFLRTHRPPPKEESFWHPARLEKVEPHLSTFPDPGARKKALSA
;
A
#
# COMPACT_ATOMS: atom_id res chain seq x y z
N GLN A 1 32.33 -59.68 10.58
CA GLN A 1 32.54 -59.78 9.12
C GLN A 1 31.18 -59.82 8.44
N PRO A 2 30.98 -59.15 7.30
CA PRO A 2 29.72 -59.26 6.56
C PRO A 2 29.53 -60.70 6.05
N GLU A 3 28.35 -61.27 6.29
CA GLU A 3 27.97 -62.61 5.81
C GLU A 3 27.59 -62.53 4.32
N VAL A 4 28.20 -63.37 3.48
CA VAL A 4 27.94 -63.38 2.04
C VAL A 4 26.47 -63.73 1.76
N GLY A 5 25.80 -62.91 0.97
CA GLY A 5 24.40 -63.11 0.55
C GLY A 5 23.34 -62.58 1.52
N LYS A 6 23.72 -61.98 2.65
CA LYS A 6 22.78 -61.33 3.57
C LYS A 6 22.86 -59.80 3.46
N PRO A 7 21.72 -59.09 3.46
CA PRO A 7 21.72 -57.63 3.51
C PRO A 7 22.25 -57.12 4.85
N LEU A 8 22.68 -55.86 4.88
CA LEU A 8 23.19 -55.22 6.08
C LEU A 8 22.09 -55.22 7.16
N ARG A 9 22.42 -55.72 8.36
CA ARG A 9 21.48 -55.75 9.49
C ARG A 9 21.28 -54.33 10.00
N ASN A 10 20.03 -53.89 10.10
CA ASN A 10 19.66 -52.60 10.65
C ASN A 10 18.96 -52.80 12.01
N CYS A 11 19.23 -51.96 13.00
CA CYS A 11 18.78 -52.17 14.39
C CYS A 11 17.34 -51.68 14.67
N TYR A 12 16.52 -51.50 13.64
CA TYR A 12 15.13 -51.07 13.83
C TYR A 12 14.24 -52.27 14.14
N SER A 13 13.35 -52.11 15.12
CA SER A 13 12.28 -53.06 15.38
C SER A 13 11.29 -53.00 14.22
N LEU A 14 11.37 -53.99 13.32
CA LEU A 14 10.45 -54.10 12.20
C LEU A 14 9.14 -54.73 12.67
N PRO A 15 7.99 -54.29 12.12
CA PRO A 15 6.73 -54.98 12.32
C PRO A 15 6.83 -56.44 11.83
N GLY A 16 6.02 -57.33 12.42
CA GLY A 16 6.07 -58.78 12.19
C GLY A 16 5.88 -59.20 10.73
N LEU A 17 6.07 -60.48 10.45
CA LEU A 17 6.08 -61.03 9.09
C LEU A 17 4.78 -60.76 8.30
N ASP A 18 3.65 -60.60 9.01
CA ASP A 18 2.34 -60.37 8.42
C ASP A 18 2.12 -58.90 7.98
N PHE A 19 3.08 -58.01 8.24
CA PHE A 19 2.99 -56.62 7.86
C PHE A 19 3.38 -56.43 6.38
N THR A 20 2.40 -56.03 5.56
CA THR A 20 2.66 -55.60 4.19
C THR A 20 3.18 -54.17 4.15
N TYR A 21 4.44 -54.01 3.78
CA TYR A 21 5.03 -52.69 3.53
C TYR A 21 4.41 -52.02 2.29
N GLY A 22 4.32 -50.69 2.32
CA GLY A 22 3.79 -49.89 1.23
C GLY A 22 2.48 -49.18 1.58
N LEU A 23 2.02 -48.30 0.68
CA LEU A 23 0.80 -47.53 0.86
C LEU A 23 -0.42 -48.35 0.42
N CYS A 24 -1.14 -48.93 1.38
CA CYS A 24 -2.46 -49.51 1.10
C CYS A 24 -3.47 -48.38 0.93
N LEU A 25 -3.99 -48.19 -0.28
CA LEU A 25 -5.10 -47.29 -0.57
C LEU A 25 -6.41 -48.09 -0.49
N PRO A 26 -7.19 -48.01 0.61
CA PRO A 26 -8.44 -48.73 0.71
C PRO A 26 -9.43 -48.19 -0.33
N ARG A 27 -9.83 -49.06 -1.28
CA ARG A 27 -10.88 -48.75 -2.26
C ARG A 27 -12.21 -48.59 -1.52
N ARG A 28 -12.79 -47.39 -1.61
CA ARG A 28 -14.15 -47.10 -1.09
C ARG A 28 -15.16 -46.79 -2.20
N ASP A 29 -14.76 -46.94 -3.45
CA ASP A 29 -15.46 -46.32 -4.59
C ASP A 29 -16.55 -47.21 -5.20
N GLY A 30 -16.97 -48.31 -4.53
CA GLY A 30 -18.07 -49.16 -4.98
C GLY A 30 -17.85 -49.94 -6.28
N GLY A 31 -16.79 -49.61 -7.03
CA GLY A 31 -16.50 -50.19 -8.33
C GLY A 31 -17.33 -49.61 -9.47
N VAL A 32 -17.22 -50.24 -10.64
CA VAL A 32 -17.83 -49.76 -11.89
C VAL A 32 -19.37 -49.82 -11.84
N ALA A 33 -19.93 -50.84 -11.19
CA ALA A 33 -21.39 -51.01 -11.10
C ALA A 33 -22.06 -49.87 -10.32
N GLU A 34 -21.45 -49.41 -9.21
CA GLU A 34 -21.96 -48.23 -8.50
C GLU A 34 -21.82 -46.95 -9.33
N ALA A 35 -20.71 -46.79 -10.06
CA ALA A 35 -20.49 -45.61 -10.89
C ALA A 35 -21.51 -45.49 -12.05
N ILE A 36 -21.91 -46.61 -12.67
CA ILE A 36 -22.84 -46.61 -13.81
C ILE A 36 -24.30 -46.61 -13.35
N GLY A 37 -24.67 -47.49 -12.41
CA GLY A 37 -26.07 -47.72 -12.05
C GLY A 37 -26.61 -46.83 -10.94
N HIS A 38 -25.74 -46.20 -10.15
CA HIS A 38 -26.07 -45.68 -8.82
C HIS A 38 -25.43 -44.31 -8.56
N TRP A 39 -25.24 -43.51 -9.62
CA TRP A 39 -24.55 -42.20 -9.59
C TRP A 39 -25.18 -41.19 -8.63
N ASP A 40 -26.49 -41.29 -8.37
CA ASP A 40 -27.23 -40.39 -7.46
C ASP A 40 -27.35 -40.94 -6.02
N THR A 41 -27.18 -42.26 -5.84
CA THR A 41 -27.32 -42.91 -4.52
C THR A 41 -26.02 -42.92 -3.70
N GLY A 42 -24.90 -42.55 -4.32
CA GLY A 42 -23.60 -42.47 -3.65
C GLY A 42 -23.60 -41.43 -2.53
N LYS A 43 -23.51 -41.88 -1.27
CA LYS A 43 -23.33 -40.97 -0.13
C LYS A 43 -22.04 -40.18 -0.33
N LYS A 44 -22.17 -38.88 -0.60
CA LYS A 44 -21.02 -37.97 -0.73
C LYS A 44 -20.08 -38.20 0.45
N SER A 45 -18.84 -38.60 0.15
CA SER A 45 -17.81 -38.73 1.17
C SER A 45 -17.78 -37.47 2.00
N LYS A 46 -17.94 -37.60 3.33
CA LYS A 46 -17.88 -36.46 4.25
C LYS A 46 -16.51 -35.82 4.06
N LYS A 47 -16.46 -34.71 3.32
CA LYS A 47 -15.22 -33.96 3.11
C LYS A 47 -14.65 -33.66 4.49
N LYS A 48 -13.40 -34.07 4.74
CA LYS A 48 -12.72 -33.74 5.99
C LYS A 48 -12.83 -32.24 6.19
N LYS A 49 -13.36 -31.80 7.34
CA LYS A 49 -13.46 -30.38 7.65
C LYS A 49 -12.06 -29.79 7.56
N LYS A 50 -11.84 -28.85 6.64
CA LYS A 50 -10.53 -28.22 6.47
C LYS A 50 -10.29 -27.36 7.71
N ILE A 51 -9.34 -27.81 8.54
CA ILE A 51 -8.86 -27.11 9.73
C ILE A 51 -8.19 -25.82 9.23
N MET A 52 -8.87 -24.68 9.44
CA MET A 52 -8.32 -23.37 9.08
C MET A 52 -7.17 -22.99 10.03
N PRO A 53 -6.14 -22.30 9.53
CA PRO A 53 -5.06 -21.80 10.37
C PRO A 53 -5.62 -20.81 11.39
N ARG A 54 -4.95 -20.72 12.54
CA ARG A 54 -5.37 -19.83 13.62
C ARG A 54 -5.12 -18.37 13.24
N ASN A 55 -5.97 -17.46 13.71
CA ASN A 55 -5.84 -16.03 13.39
C ASN A 55 -5.15 -15.28 14.53
N PHE A 56 -3.82 -15.24 14.52
CA PHE A 56 -3.04 -14.56 15.57
C PHE A 56 -3.33 -13.06 15.69
N LEU A 57 -3.66 -12.39 14.57
CA LEU A 57 -4.02 -10.97 14.60
C LEU A 57 -5.29 -10.69 15.41
N ALA A 58 -6.23 -11.64 15.44
CA ALA A 58 -7.44 -11.53 16.23
C ALA A 58 -7.28 -12.09 17.66
N VAL A 59 -6.47 -13.13 17.83
CA VAL A 59 -6.28 -13.81 19.12
C VAL A 59 -5.36 -13.01 20.05
N ASN A 60 -4.26 -12.47 19.54
CA ASN A 60 -3.25 -11.79 20.35
C ASN A 60 -3.77 -10.56 21.11
N PRO A 61 -4.56 -9.64 20.51
CA PRO A 61 -5.11 -8.51 21.26
C PRO A 61 -6.02 -8.99 22.39
N GLY A 62 -6.91 -9.96 22.15
CA GLY A 62 -7.76 -10.51 23.22
C GLY A 62 -6.95 -11.20 24.34
N ALA A 63 -5.81 -11.83 24.01
CA ALA A 63 -4.94 -12.40 25.03
C ALA A 63 -4.33 -11.33 25.94
N VAL A 64 -3.98 -10.17 25.36
CA VAL A 64 -3.46 -9.01 26.10
C VAL A 64 -4.56 -8.37 26.95
N ASP A 65 -5.77 -8.25 26.41
CA ASP A 65 -6.94 -7.73 27.13
C ASP A 65 -7.30 -8.61 28.35
N GLU A 66 -7.09 -9.93 28.23
CA GLU A 66 -7.28 -10.93 29.30
C GLU A 66 -6.07 -11.02 30.26
N GLY A 67 -5.06 -10.15 30.08
CA GLY A 67 -3.92 -10.05 30.98
C GLY A 67 -2.86 -11.13 30.81
N CYS A 68 -2.81 -11.83 29.67
CA CYS A 68 -1.71 -12.75 29.36
C CYS A 68 -0.42 -11.95 29.16
N THR A 69 0.58 -12.21 30.01
CA THR A 69 1.90 -11.55 29.96
C THR A 69 3.02 -12.54 29.63
N THR A 70 2.85 -13.82 30.00
CA THR A 70 3.87 -14.86 29.81
C THR A 70 3.58 -15.74 28.60
N ALA A 71 4.62 -16.21 27.89
CA ALA A 71 4.47 -17.12 26.75
C ALA A 71 3.67 -18.40 27.08
N ARG A 72 3.77 -18.89 28.32
CA ARG A 72 2.99 -20.04 28.82
C ARG A 72 1.49 -19.72 28.91
N GLU A 73 1.15 -18.51 29.36
CA GLU A 73 -0.23 -18.02 29.44
C GLU A 73 -0.81 -17.86 28.05
N PHE A 74 -0.06 -17.26 27.12
CA PHE A 74 -0.43 -17.24 25.69
C PHE A 74 -0.66 -18.65 25.14
N GLY A 75 0.20 -19.62 25.47
CA GLY A 75 0.01 -21.01 25.07
C GLY A 75 -1.26 -21.66 25.64
N LEU A 76 -1.70 -21.29 26.85
CA LEU A 76 -2.96 -21.73 27.44
C LEU A 76 -4.15 -21.02 26.79
N TYR A 77 -4.04 -19.72 26.58
CA TYR A 77 -5.05 -18.90 25.90
C TYR A 77 -5.30 -19.40 24.47
N TYR A 78 -4.23 -19.74 23.74
CA TYR A 78 -4.32 -20.39 22.44
C TYR A 78 -4.90 -21.81 22.51
N LYS A 79 -5.00 -22.48 23.65
CA LYS A 79 -5.74 -23.74 23.72
C LYS A 79 -7.21 -23.49 23.98
N TYR A 80 -7.51 -22.49 24.81
CA TYR A 80 -8.85 -22.11 25.22
C TYR A 80 -9.65 -21.41 24.12
N MET A 81 -9.08 -20.42 23.42
CA MET A 81 -9.78 -19.59 22.42
C MET A 81 -9.50 -20.02 20.98
N ASP A 82 -10.37 -20.83 20.35
CA ASP A 82 -10.22 -21.29 18.95
C ASP A 82 -10.76 -20.30 17.90
N ILE A 83 -10.05 -19.19 17.72
CA ILE A 83 -10.31 -18.21 16.66
C ILE A 83 -9.46 -18.54 15.42
N ARG A 84 -10.13 -18.90 14.33
CA ARG A 84 -9.48 -19.29 13.06
C ARG A 84 -9.73 -18.28 11.95
N CYS A 85 -8.86 -18.32 10.95
CA CYS A 85 -9.04 -17.55 9.73
C CYS A 85 -10.32 -18.00 9.01
N LYS A 86 -11.06 -17.04 8.45
CA LYS A 86 -12.19 -17.33 7.56
C LYS A 86 -11.64 -18.00 6.30
N ASP A 87 -12.35 -19.01 5.81
CA ASP A 87 -12.02 -19.64 4.53
C ASP A 87 -12.18 -18.59 3.41
N PRO A 88 -11.11 -18.24 2.67
CA PRO A 88 -11.19 -17.23 1.61
C PRO A 88 -12.15 -17.64 0.48
N THR A 89 -12.43 -18.93 0.35
CA THR A 89 -13.39 -19.46 -0.62
C THR A 89 -14.83 -19.41 -0.12
N ALA A 90 -15.06 -19.29 1.20
CA ALA A 90 -16.41 -19.21 1.74
C ALA A 90 -17.14 -17.94 1.30
N ALA A 91 -16.44 -16.79 1.22
CA ALA A 91 -17.01 -15.56 0.69
C ALA A 91 -17.45 -15.71 -0.78
N ARG A 92 -16.68 -16.45 -1.59
CA ARG A 92 -17.02 -16.73 -2.99
C ARG A 92 -18.23 -17.66 -3.12
N ARG A 93 -18.37 -18.64 -2.21
CA ARG A 93 -19.52 -19.56 -2.18
C ARG A 93 -20.84 -18.83 -1.88
N GLY A 94 -20.82 -17.81 -1.02
CA GLY A 94 -22.02 -17.03 -0.70
C GLY A 94 -22.58 -16.22 -1.88
N TRP A 95 -21.75 -15.88 -2.88
CA TRP A 95 -22.21 -15.20 -4.09
C TRP A 95 -23.04 -16.12 -4.99
N ALA A 96 -22.68 -17.40 -5.05
CA ALA A 96 -23.38 -18.39 -5.88
C ALA A 96 -24.84 -18.61 -5.42
N SER A 97 -25.14 -18.41 -4.13
CA SER A 97 -26.49 -18.58 -3.57
C SER A 97 -27.45 -17.42 -3.90
N LYS A 98 -26.96 -16.30 -4.42
CA LYS A 98 -27.76 -15.11 -4.74
C LYS A 98 -28.18 -15.04 -6.22
N ILE A 99 -27.89 -16.08 -6.99
CA ILE A 99 -28.19 -16.10 -8.41
C ILE A 99 -29.65 -16.53 -8.56
N PRO A 100 -30.54 -15.66 -9.09
CA PRO A 100 -31.93 -16.06 -9.34
C PRO A 100 -31.98 -17.19 -10.37
N ALA A 101 -32.96 -18.09 -10.25
CA ALA A 101 -33.06 -19.28 -11.11
C ALA A 101 -33.18 -18.93 -12.61
N ASP A 102 -33.69 -17.75 -12.93
CA ASP A 102 -33.87 -17.24 -14.30
C ASP A 102 -32.66 -16.43 -14.81
N MET A 103 -31.53 -16.43 -14.09
CA MET A 103 -30.34 -15.70 -14.52
C MET A 103 -29.60 -16.48 -15.61
N THR A 104 -29.46 -15.88 -16.79
CA THR A 104 -28.56 -16.41 -17.82
C THR A 104 -27.12 -16.03 -17.51
N PHE A 105 -26.22 -17.01 -17.51
CA PHE A 105 -24.78 -16.78 -17.36
C PHE A 105 -24.16 -16.27 -18.67
N GLY A 106 -23.21 -15.35 -18.56
CA GLY A 106 -22.49 -14.80 -19.71
C GLY A 106 -22.46 -13.27 -19.67
N ARG A 107 -21.81 -12.67 -20.67
CA ARG A 107 -21.78 -11.22 -20.84
C ARG A 107 -22.86 -10.84 -21.86
N PRO A 108 -23.86 -10.00 -21.51
CA PRO A 108 -24.85 -9.56 -22.48
C PRO A 108 -24.17 -8.81 -23.63
N ALA A 109 -24.81 -8.82 -24.81
CA ALA A 109 -24.34 -8.02 -25.93
C ALA A 109 -24.30 -6.54 -25.52
N ARG A 110 -23.19 -5.86 -25.82
CA ARG A 110 -23.07 -4.42 -25.58
C ARG A 110 -24.14 -3.73 -26.43
N PRO A 111 -24.99 -2.85 -25.85
CA PRO A 111 -25.93 -2.08 -26.66
C PRO A 111 -25.15 -1.24 -27.68
N SER A 112 -25.62 -1.21 -28.92
CA SER A 112 -25.07 -0.34 -29.96
C SER A 112 -25.18 1.12 -29.51
N THR A 113 -24.19 1.94 -29.84
CA THR A 113 -24.31 3.39 -29.70
C THR A 113 -25.52 3.88 -30.48
N PRO A 114 -26.52 4.50 -29.81
CA PRO A 114 -27.73 4.96 -30.48
C PRO A 114 -27.37 6.00 -31.53
N ILE A 115 -27.83 5.80 -32.76
CA ILE A 115 -27.44 6.66 -33.90
C ILE A 115 -27.86 8.11 -33.72
N PHE A 116 -28.95 8.33 -32.99
CA PHE A 116 -29.46 9.65 -32.65
C PHE A 116 -28.43 10.50 -31.87
N ASP A 117 -27.76 9.90 -30.88
CA ASP A 117 -26.77 10.63 -30.07
C ASP A 117 -25.50 10.96 -30.88
N ILE A 118 -25.21 10.18 -31.92
CA ILE A 118 -24.11 10.42 -32.85
C ILE A 118 -24.45 11.61 -33.76
N ILE A 119 -25.64 11.59 -34.38
CA ILE A 119 -26.11 12.67 -35.28
C ILE A 119 -26.23 14.00 -34.53
N GLN A 120 -26.70 13.95 -33.29
CA GLN A 120 -26.80 15.14 -32.43
C GLN A 120 -25.47 15.56 -31.79
N HIS A 121 -24.37 14.85 -32.06
CA HIS A 121 -23.05 15.13 -31.48
C HIS A 121 -23.01 15.16 -29.94
N ARG A 122 -23.92 14.46 -29.26
CA ARG A 122 -24.00 14.47 -27.77
C ARG A 122 -22.71 13.98 -27.12
N TYR A 123 -22.03 13.02 -27.74
CA TYR A 123 -20.73 12.54 -27.23
C TYR A 123 -19.62 13.59 -27.32
N LYS A 124 -19.67 14.48 -28.32
CA LYS A 124 -18.76 15.63 -28.42
C LYS A 124 -19.02 16.59 -27.25
N GLU A 125 -20.27 16.89 -26.97
CA GLU A 125 -20.66 17.78 -25.86
C GLU A 125 -20.25 17.20 -24.51
N LEU A 126 -20.55 15.93 -24.25
CA LEU A 126 -20.11 15.22 -23.05
C LEU A 126 -18.57 15.23 -22.90
N TRP A 127 -17.83 15.09 -24.01
CA TRP A 127 -16.38 15.17 -23.98
C TRP A 127 -15.89 16.57 -23.64
N MET A 128 -16.47 17.60 -24.25
CA MET A 128 -16.14 19.01 -23.97
C MET A 128 -16.41 19.36 -22.50
N GLU A 129 -17.53 18.90 -21.95
CA GLU A 129 -17.88 19.10 -20.54
C GLU A 129 -16.88 18.41 -19.61
N ARG A 130 -16.50 17.16 -19.90
CA ARG A 130 -15.44 16.47 -19.17
C ARG A 130 -14.10 17.21 -19.22
N GLN A 131 -13.73 17.77 -20.37
CA GLN A 131 -12.51 18.57 -20.48
C GLN A 131 -12.60 19.83 -19.63
N ARG A 132 -13.71 20.57 -19.69
CA ARG A 132 -13.93 21.77 -18.85
C ARG A 132 -13.84 21.43 -17.37
N ALA A 133 -14.51 20.36 -16.92
CA ALA A 133 -14.46 19.89 -15.54
C ALA A 133 -13.03 19.53 -15.12
N ARG A 134 -12.28 18.83 -15.98
CA ARG A 134 -10.86 18.50 -15.73
C ARG A 134 -9.99 19.74 -15.58
N THR A 135 -10.18 20.74 -16.44
CA THR A 135 -9.44 22.01 -16.35
C THR A 135 -9.75 22.76 -15.06
N VAL A 136 -11.02 22.78 -14.62
CA VAL A 136 -11.41 23.40 -13.35
C VAL A 136 -10.75 22.70 -12.17
N VAL A 137 -10.77 21.36 -12.12
CA VAL A 137 -10.11 20.59 -11.04
C VAL A 137 -8.61 20.87 -11.03
N GLN A 138 -7.94 20.83 -12.18
CA GLN A 138 -6.52 21.16 -12.27
C GLN A 138 -6.19 22.59 -11.82
N HIS A 139 -7.04 23.56 -12.15
CA HIS A 139 -6.85 24.94 -11.72
C HIS A 139 -6.99 25.10 -10.21
N VAL A 140 -7.95 24.40 -9.60
CA VAL A 140 -8.14 24.38 -8.15
C VAL A 140 -6.96 23.69 -7.45
N GLU A 141 -6.49 22.56 -7.96
CA GLU A 141 -5.31 21.87 -7.42
C GLU A 141 -4.05 22.73 -7.52
N LYS A 142 -3.82 23.40 -8.66
CA LYS A 142 -2.70 24.34 -8.83
C LYS A 142 -2.79 25.54 -7.89
N LYS A 143 -4.00 26.05 -7.63
CA LYS A 143 -4.23 27.15 -6.67
C LYS A 143 -4.01 26.74 -5.21
N LYS A 144 -4.14 25.46 -4.86
CA LYS A 144 -3.91 24.93 -3.50
C LYS A 144 -2.43 24.75 -3.17
N LEU A 145 -1.54 24.80 -4.17
CA LEU A 145 -0.11 24.85 -3.92
C LEU A 145 0.23 26.29 -3.51
N GLU A 146 0.40 26.52 -2.21
CA GLU A 146 1.01 27.75 -1.73
C GLU A 146 2.39 27.87 -2.37
N VAL A 147 2.54 28.83 -3.27
CA VAL A 147 3.81 29.12 -3.94
C VAL A 147 4.76 29.62 -2.85
N ARG A 148 5.61 28.73 -2.35
CA ARG A 148 6.65 29.09 -1.39
C ARG A 148 7.54 30.14 -2.04
N GLU A 149 7.55 31.33 -1.46
CA GLU A 149 8.39 32.41 -1.95
C GLU A 149 9.86 31.99 -1.87
N ASN A 150 10.58 32.16 -2.98
CA ASN A 150 12.01 31.90 -3.03
C ASN A 150 12.78 33.08 -2.43
N ARG A 151 14.02 32.85 -1.98
CA ARG A 151 14.86 33.91 -1.38
C ARG A 151 14.98 35.15 -2.28
N ALA A 152 14.96 34.98 -3.61
CA ALA A 152 14.97 36.08 -4.57
C ALA A 152 13.70 36.94 -4.55
N THR A 153 12.51 36.34 -4.42
CA THR A 153 11.25 37.10 -4.33
C THR A 153 11.16 37.85 -2.99
N PHE A 154 11.62 37.21 -1.91
CA PHE A 154 11.72 37.82 -0.59
C PHE A 154 12.67 39.03 -0.56
N LEU A 155 13.86 38.92 -1.16
CA LEU A 155 14.82 40.05 -1.23
C LEU A 155 14.33 41.20 -2.12
N ARG A 156 13.41 40.93 -3.07
CA ARG A 156 12.78 41.96 -3.89
C ARG A 156 11.76 42.78 -3.12
N THR A 157 10.95 42.14 -2.27
CA THR A 157 9.94 42.81 -1.43
C THR A 157 10.55 43.43 -0.18
N HIS A 158 11.54 42.76 0.41
CA HIS A 158 12.24 43.20 1.61
C HIS A 158 13.66 43.64 1.27
N ARG A 159 13.81 44.87 0.76
CA ARG A 159 15.13 45.47 0.57
C ARG A 159 15.72 45.80 1.94
N PRO A 160 16.91 45.29 2.30
CA PRO A 160 17.53 45.66 3.57
C PRO A 160 17.82 47.17 3.58
N PRO A 161 17.73 47.82 4.75
CA PRO A 161 18.09 49.23 4.86
C PRO A 161 19.54 49.43 4.39
N PRO A 162 19.85 50.59 3.77
CA PRO A 162 21.22 50.91 3.40
C PRO A 162 22.07 50.87 4.67
N LYS A 163 23.12 50.02 4.65
CA LYS A 163 24.08 50.00 5.74
C LYS A 163 24.85 51.32 5.70
N GLU A 164 24.94 52.01 6.82
CA GLU A 164 25.88 53.11 6.96
C GLU A 164 27.28 52.53 6.85
N GLU A 165 27.93 52.77 5.72
CA GLU A 165 29.30 52.34 5.48
C GLU A 165 30.22 53.18 6.37
N SER A 166 30.54 52.67 7.56
CA SER A 166 31.60 53.24 8.39
C SER A 166 32.94 52.91 7.74
N PHE A 167 33.40 53.76 6.83
CA PHE A 167 34.76 53.69 6.31
C PHE A 167 35.72 53.82 7.49
N TRP A 168 36.49 52.78 7.77
CA TRP A 168 37.43 52.77 8.87
C TRP A 168 38.51 53.83 8.62
N HIS A 169 38.50 54.92 9.40
CA HIS A 169 39.52 55.96 9.33
C HIS A 169 40.37 55.97 10.63
N PRO A 170 41.71 56.04 10.54
CA PRO A 170 42.54 56.13 11.73
C PRO A 170 42.42 57.52 12.37
N ALA A 171 42.11 57.58 13.68
CA ALA A 171 41.87 58.82 14.44
C ALA A 171 43.02 59.85 14.40
N ARG A 172 44.25 59.42 14.07
CA ARG A 172 45.40 60.32 13.91
C ARG A 172 45.22 61.28 12.73
N LEU A 173 44.41 60.92 11.73
CA LEU A 173 44.18 61.73 10.54
C LEU A 173 43.02 62.73 10.69
N GLU A 174 42.20 62.65 11.76
CA GLU A 174 41.12 63.63 12.01
C GLU A 174 41.64 65.00 12.46
N LYS A 175 42.82 65.04 13.12
CA LYS A 175 43.36 66.26 13.74
C LYS A 175 44.24 67.11 12.82
N VAL A 176 44.48 66.67 11.59
CA VAL A 176 45.38 67.37 10.66
C VAL A 176 44.54 68.19 9.70
N GLU A 177 44.61 69.52 9.82
CA GLU A 177 44.01 70.38 8.81
C GLU A 177 44.73 70.21 7.46
N PRO A 178 44.02 70.28 6.33
CA PRO A 178 44.63 70.19 5.02
C PRO A 178 45.69 71.27 4.86
N HIS A 179 46.96 70.87 4.71
CA HIS A 179 48.07 71.81 4.58
C HIS A 179 48.05 72.55 3.22
N LEU A 180 47.35 72.00 2.22
CA LEU A 180 47.22 72.57 0.88
C LEU A 180 45.76 72.99 0.62
N SER A 181 45.53 74.28 0.40
CA SER A 181 44.26 74.80 -0.11
C SER A 181 44.29 74.78 -1.64
N THR A 182 43.78 73.71 -2.23
CA THR A 182 43.68 73.57 -3.69
C THR A 182 42.44 74.26 -4.28
N PHE A 183 41.56 74.80 -3.43
CA PHE A 183 40.38 75.52 -3.89
C PHE A 183 40.72 76.97 -4.25
N PRO A 184 40.21 77.49 -5.39
CA PRO A 184 40.45 78.88 -5.80
C PRO A 184 39.89 79.90 -4.79
N ASP A 185 38.71 79.61 -4.22
CA ASP A 185 38.00 80.49 -3.29
C ASP A 185 37.49 79.75 -2.04
N PRO A 186 37.42 80.41 -0.87
CA PRO A 186 36.91 79.81 0.36
C PRO A 186 35.41 79.47 0.28
N GLY A 187 34.64 80.17 -0.56
CA GLY A 187 33.24 79.85 -0.83
C GLY A 187 33.06 78.53 -1.61
N ALA A 188 33.96 78.25 -2.56
CA ALA A 188 33.95 77.02 -3.35
C ALA A 188 34.23 75.78 -2.46
N ARG A 189 35.15 75.93 -1.49
CA ARG A 189 35.44 74.87 -0.50
C ARG A 189 34.22 74.49 0.34
N LYS A 190 33.47 75.48 0.85
CA LYS A 190 32.26 75.22 1.66
C LYS A 190 31.17 74.52 0.84
N LYS A 191 31.00 74.90 -0.42
CA LYS A 191 30.03 74.28 -1.33
C LYS A 191 30.36 72.81 -1.65
N ALA A 192 31.64 72.47 -1.75
CA ALA A 192 32.08 71.10 -2.01
C ALA A 192 31.91 70.17 -0.79
N LEU A 193 32.09 70.68 0.43
CA LEU A 193 31.90 69.89 1.66
C LEU A 193 30.44 69.69 2.05
N SER A 194 29.53 70.52 1.53
CA SER A 194 28.08 70.41 1.80
C SER A 194 27.32 69.52 0.81
N ALA A 195 28.01 68.95 -0.18
CA ALA A 195 27.44 68.09 -1.21
C ALA A 195 27.63 66.61 -0.86
#